data_AF-A0A2V8T4A0-F1
#
_entry.id   AF-A0A2V8T4A0-F1
#
_cell.length_a   1.000
_cell.length_b   1.000
_cell.length_c   1.000
_cell.angle_alpha   90.00
_cell.angle_beta   90.00
_cell.angle_gamma   90.00
#
_symmetry.space_group_name_H-M   'P 1'
#
loop_
_entity.id
_entity.type
_entity.pdbx_description
1 polymer ?
#
loop_
_entity_poly.entity_id
_entity_poly.type
_entity_poly.pdbx_seq_one_letter_code
_entity_poly.pdbx_strand_id
1 'polypeptide(L)'
;MEPSNISGLKLCLQSASKPELDAVMSIAQIERKVNENLEISNALERQNRSVTTQQLQAEIHRMAGHTKRPEMLRELWAALGNNPYLIAECLARPLVEHRLAHEVQAEGSSGAQLTIPSRGVSAQQPTLVAFATHNGEPSSSRSTTAGFDYSLPDISTQSSGCSDNTWTVASATGAPGQRLGHIAVWTGSEMIVWGGYYHGTYFNDGGRYDPATDTWQATSLTGALSPRRYHVAAWTGVELILWGGSSSTNLFTSDGARYNPMTDSWRPMSDAGAPVGRYSHTGLWTGNEMIVWGGTDGSKLLNTGSRYDPTSDTWRPMSTSGAPEGRRYHTVVWTGGEMIVWGGEGNTQLNTGGRYNPYADTWSATSTINAPAPRDSQSAIYTGGEMIIWGGSNAVYPYYMNTGARYSPAGDFWSPVSANGAPGPRSDHTAIWTGAEMILWGGSYLSGSLNTGGRYDTASDSWKPTTTSSAPAGRYFHTAVWTGSEMIVFGVSTGGGGRYCASQSTPQCSYSVTPSTASFSSNGGTGSVSVSAPGGCGWTAATSANWVTISS
;
A
#
# COMPACT_ATOMS: atom_id res chain seq x y z
N MET A 1 -17.20 35.20 -39.14
CA MET A 1 -18.03 34.35 -38.26
C MET A 1 -17.12 33.22 -37.79
N GLU A 2 -16.98 33.09 -36.46
CA GLU A 2 -16.40 32.02 -35.61
C GLU A 2 -15.64 30.81 -36.20
N PRO A 3 -14.84 30.08 -35.39
CA PRO A 3 -13.89 30.55 -34.38
C PRO A 3 -12.51 29.85 -34.50
N SER A 4 -11.51 30.47 -33.90
CA SER A 4 -10.10 30.05 -33.82
C SER A 4 -9.87 28.93 -32.80
N ASN A 5 -9.17 27.88 -33.25
CA ASN A 5 -8.77 26.68 -32.49
C ASN A 5 -7.82 26.97 -31.33
N ILE A 6 -8.12 26.40 -30.16
CA ILE A 6 -7.24 26.28 -29.01
C ILE A 6 -6.37 25.03 -29.23
N SER A 7 -5.07 25.19 -29.42
CA SER A 7 -4.11 24.08 -29.40
C SER A 7 -2.86 24.48 -28.60
N GLY A 8 -2.80 24.04 -27.35
CA GLY A 8 -1.66 24.25 -26.47
C GLY A 8 -1.79 23.41 -25.21
N LEU A 9 -1.27 22.18 -25.29
CA LEU A 9 -0.91 21.21 -24.23
C LEU A 9 -1.28 19.78 -24.67
N LYS A 10 -0.34 19.13 -25.36
CA LYS A 10 -0.28 17.67 -25.46
C LYS A 10 1.16 17.28 -25.77
N LEU A 11 1.96 17.06 -24.75
CA LEU A 11 3.21 16.31 -24.88
C LEU A 11 3.63 15.74 -23.53
N CYS A 12 3.32 14.46 -23.36
CA CYS A 12 4.18 13.38 -22.85
C CYS A 12 3.28 12.22 -22.45
N LEU A 13 3.47 11.06 -23.10
CA LEU A 13 3.35 9.70 -22.54
C LEU A 13 3.28 8.69 -23.70
N GLN A 14 4.21 7.73 -23.75
CA GLN A 14 3.97 6.27 -23.72
C GLN A 14 5.17 5.45 -24.22
N SER A 15 5.76 4.63 -23.33
CA SER A 15 5.87 3.15 -23.49
C SER A 15 6.44 2.50 -22.21
N ALA A 16 5.85 1.37 -21.82
CA ALA A 16 5.79 0.73 -20.50
C ALA A 16 7.03 -0.17 -20.18
N SER A 17 7.27 -0.67 -18.95
CA SER A 17 6.31 -1.32 -18.05
C SER A 17 6.05 -0.60 -16.73
N LYS A 18 5.91 0.73 -16.77
CA LYS A 18 4.92 1.39 -15.89
C LYS A 18 3.58 1.25 -16.62
N PRO A 19 2.52 0.72 -16.00
CA PRO A 19 1.23 0.69 -16.68
C PRO A 19 0.91 2.12 -17.10
N GLU A 20 0.23 2.28 -18.23
CA GLU A 20 -0.23 3.60 -18.63
C GLU A 20 -0.89 4.29 -17.44
N LEU A 21 -0.78 5.61 -17.38
CA LEU A 21 -1.37 6.35 -16.28
C LEU A 21 -2.83 5.91 -16.07
N ASP A 22 -3.58 5.70 -17.16
CA ASP A 22 -4.95 5.17 -17.20
C ASP A 22 -5.10 3.68 -16.82
N ALA A 23 -4.04 2.88 -16.97
CA ALA A 23 -3.97 1.50 -16.54
C ALA A 23 -3.60 1.34 -15.05
N VAL A 24 -3.01 2.37 -14.42
CA VAL A 24 -2.78 2.42 -12.95
C VAL A 24 -3.92 3.17 -12.25
N MET A 25 -4.40 4.25 -12.87
CA MET A 25 -5.43 5.16 -12.41
C MET A 25 -6.06 5.87 -13.62
N SER A 26 -7.34 5.62 -13.90
CA SER A 26 -8.08 6.36 -14.94
C SER A 26 -7.94 7.88 -14.80
N ILE A 27 -8.02 8.61 -15.92
CA ILE A 27 -8.09 10.08 -15.98
C ILE A 27 -9.06 10.65 -14.94
N ALA A 28 -10.24 10.05 -14.79
CA ALA A 28 -11.24 10.47 -13.81
C ALA A 28 -10.77 10.35 -12.34
N GLN A 29 -9.90 9.40 -12.02
CA GLN A 29 -9.27 9.29 -10.70
C GLN A 29 -8.19 10.35 -10.49
N ILE A 30 -7.46 10.73 -11.54
CA ILE A 30 -6.43 11.77 -11.48
C ILE A 30 -7.07 13.14 -11.33
N GLU A 31 -8.07 13.46 -12.14
CA GLU A 31 -8.87 14.68 -12.01
C GLU A 31 -9.46 14.80 -10.60
N ARG A 32 -9.95 13.69 -10.04
CA ARG A 32 -10.46 13.68 -8.66
C ARG A 32 -9.37 14.00 -7.64
N LYS A 33 -8.19 13.38 -7.73
CA LYS A 33 -7.08 13.67 -6.80
C LYS A 33 -6.58 15.10 -6.93
N VAL A 34 -6.53 15.63 -8.15
CA VAL A 34 -6.15 17.02 -8.40
C VAL A 34 -7.18 17.96 -7.78
N ASN A 35 -8.46 17.72 -8.00
CA ASN A 35 -9.54 18.52 -7.41
C ASN A 35 -9.54 18.45 -5.88
N GLU A 36 -9.32 17.27 -5.30
CA GLU A 36 -9.21 17.07 -3.85
C GLU A 36 -8.03 17.88 -3.27
N ASN A 37 -6.86 17.82 -3.90
CA ASN A 37 -5.72 18.65 -3.50
C ASN A 37 -6.06 20.15 -3.58
N LEU A 38 -6.65 20.60 -4.69
CA LEU A 38 -7.05 22.01 -4.87
C LEU A 38 -8.08 22.46 -3.82
N GLU A 39 -9.04 21.61 -3.46
CA GLU A 39 -10.01 21.91 -2.42
C GLU A 39 -9.33 22.06 -1.04
N ILE A 40 -8.37 21.18 -0.71
CA ILE A 40 -7.58 21.27 0.51
C ILE A 40 -6.77 22.57 0.53
N SER A 41 -6.03 22.88 -0.54
CA SER A 41 -5.21 24.11 -0.60
C SER A 41 -6.08 25.35 -0.41
N ASN A 42 -7.20 25.45 -1.14
CA ASN A 42 -8.15 26.57 -1.01
C ASN A 42 -8.75 26.69 0.39
N ALA A 43 -9.05 25.56 1.04
CA ALA A 43 -9.63 25.55 2.37
C ALA A 43 -8.62 26.03 3.44
N LEU A 44 -7.36 25.62 3.32
CA LEU A 44 -6.27 26.08 4.19
C LEU A 44 -5.99 27.57 4.03
N GLU A 45 -6.02 28.09 2.79
CA GLU A 45 -5.88 29.53 2.51
C GLU A 45 -6.97 30.36 3.17
N ARG A 46 -8.24 29.93 3.08
CA ARG A 46 -9.37 30.64 3.74
C ARG A 46 -9.21 30.73 5.26
N GLN A 47 -8.43 29.83 5.86
CA GLN A 47 -8.17 29.82 7.30
C GLN A 47 -6.82 30.44 7.68
N ASN A 48 -6.14 31.12 6.75
CA ASN A 48 -4.79 31.67 6.94
C ASN A 48 -3.78 30.61 7.42
N ARG A 49 -3.98 29.34 7.07
CA ARG A 49 -3.07 28.21 7.38
C ARG A 49 -2.32 27.75 6.13
N SER A 50 -1.75 28.72 5.41
CA SER A 50 -0.94 28.43 4.22
C SER A 50 0.32 27.66 4.59
N VAL A 51 0.68 26.68 3.76
CA VAL A 51 1.92 25.93 3.91
C VAL A 51 3.13 26.86 3.77
N THR A 52 4.02 26.82 4.77
CA THR A 52 5.22 27.65 4.81
C THR A 52 6.39 27.02 4.06
N THR A 53 7.32 27.87 3.62
CA THR A 53 8.57 27.46 2.98
C THR A 53 9.38 26.50 3.87
N GLN A 54 9.36 26.72 5.19
CA GLN A 54 10.06 25.88 6.17
C GLN A 54 9.43 24.49 6.28
N GLN A 55 8.09 24.40 6.27
CA GLN A 55 7.38 23.11 6.29
C GLN A 55 7.66 22.31 5.01
N LEU A 56 7.69 22.97 3.85
CA LEU A 56 8.06 22.33 2.58
C LEU A 56 9.50 21.87 2.59
N GLN A 57 10.43 22.70 3.07
CA GLN A 57 11.84 22.32 3.17
C GLN A 57 12.05 21.14 4.12
N ALA A 58 11.37 21.13 5.27
CA ALA A 58 11.41 20.03 6.22
C ALA A 58 10.84 18.75 5.59
N GLU A 59 9.78 18.87 4.79
CA GLU A 59 9.20 17.72 4.08
C GLU A 59 10.12 17.18 2.99
N ILE A 60 10.81 18.04 2.23
CA ILE A 60 11.83 17.62 1.26
C ILE A 60 12.95 16.84 1.97
N HIS A 61 13.41 17.32 3.14
CA HIS A 61 14.40 16.59 3.95
C HIS A 61 13.85 15.27 4.48
N ARG A 62 12.59 15.25 4.93
CA ARG A 62 11.93 14.02 5.37
C ARG A 62 11.86 13.01 4.23
N MET A 63 11.42 13.43 3.04
CA MET A 63 11.33 12.60 1.84
C MET A 63 12.70 12.02 1.47
N ALA A 64 13.75 12.85 1.41
CA ALA A 64 15.08 12.40 1.02
C ALA A 64 15.77 11.51 2.08
N GLY A 65 15.56 11.79 3.37
CA GLY A 65 16.16 11.05 4.47
C GLY A 65 15.44 9.74 4.82
N HIS A 66 14.15 9.64 4.51
CA HIS A 66 13.29 8.52 4.94
C HIS A 66 12.57 7.84 3.77
N THR A 67 12.98 8.08 2.51
CA THR A 67 12.40 7.39 1.35
C THR A 67 12.80 5.92 1.32
N LYS A 68 11.82 5.06 1.08
CA LYS A 68 11.98 3.59 0.96
C LYS A 68 12.32 3.13 -0.44
N ARG A 69 12.32 4.06 -1.40
CA ARG A 69 12.71 3.84 -2.78
C ARG A 69 13.60 5.00 -3.19
N PRO A 70 14.85 5.07 -2.68
CA PRO A 70 15.76 6.16 -3.01
C PRO A 70 15.94 6.31 -4.52
N GLU A 71 15.95 5.19 -5.26
CA GLU A 71 16.01 5.22 -6.73
C GLU A 71 14.72 5.76 -7.38
N MET A 72 13.54 5.34 -6.95
CA MET A 72 12.28 5.92 -7.45
C MET A 72 12.18 7.40 -7.10
N LEU A 73 12.63 7.81 -5.90
CA LEU A 73 12.63 9.22 -5.53
C LEU A 73 13.61 10.01 -6.41
N ARG A 74 14.78 9.45 -6.74
CA ARG A 74 15.70 10.04 -7.73
C ARG A 74 15.07 10.13 -9.10
N GLU A 75 14.37 9.09 -9.56
CA GLU A 75 13.65 9.12 -10.83
C GLU A 75 12.56 10.20 -10.84
N LEU A 76 11.80 10.33 -9.75
CA LEU A 76 10.77 11.37 -9.60
C LEU A 76 11.39 12.77 -9.57
N TRP A 77 12.48 12.95 -8.83
CA TRP A 77 13.21 14.23 -8.79
C TRP A 77 13.80 14.56 -10.16
N ALA A 78 14.42 13.59 -10.85
CA ALA A 78 14.96 13.74 -12.19
C ALA A 78 13.87 14.02 -13.23
N ALA A 79 12.70 13.40 -13.13
CA ALA A 79 11.54 13.67 -13.98
C ALA A 79 11.02 15.11 -13.80
N LEU A 80 11.20 15.69 -12.61
CA LEU A 80 10.95 17.10 -12.32
C LEU A 80 12.17 18.00 -12.58
N GLY A 81 13.17 17.48 -13.31
CA GLY A 81 14.39 18.21 -13.68
C GLY A 81 15.33 18.51 -12.52
N ASN A 82 15.21 17.80 -11.40
CA ASN A 82 15.84 18.10 -10.11
C ASN A 82 15.64 19.57 -9.68
N ASN A 83 14.52 20.16 -10.06
CA ASN A 83 14.19 21.54 -9.72
C ASN A 83 13.60 21.57 -8.29
N PRO A 84 14.28 22.22 -7.31
CA PRO A 84 13.83 22.23 -5.92
C PRO A 84 12.43 22.82 -5.73
N TYR A 85 12.07 23.81 -6.55
CA TYR A 85 10.73 24.41 -6.54
C TYR A 85 9.67 23.43 -7.04
N LEU A 86 9.89 22.76 -8.17
CA LEU A 86 8.93 21.77 -8.68
C LEU A 86 8.79 20.57 -7.74
N ILE A 87 9.85 20.16 -7.05
CA ILE A 87 9.79 19.10 -6.04
C ILE A 87 9.00 19.56 -4.81
N ALA A 88 9.21 20.80 -4.35
CA ALA A 88 8.43 21.39 -3.27
C ALA A 88 6.93 21.42 -3.61
N GLU A 89 6.58 21.91 -4.80
CA GLU A 89 5.19 22.13 -5.21
C GLU A 89 4.47 20.84 -5.60
N CYS A 90 5.12 19.94 -6.35
CA CYS A 90 4.45 18.76 -6.90
C CYS A 90 4.48 17.55 -5.97
N LEU A 91 5.47 17.46 -5.06
CA LEU A 91 5.65 16.29 -4.20
C LEU A 91 5.48 16.60 -2.71
N ALA A 92 6.11 17.66 -2.21
CA ALA A 92 6.08 17.97 -0.77
C ALA A 92 4.79 18.67 -0.35
N ARG A 93 4.32 19.66 -1.12
CA ARG A 93 3.15 20.49 -0.78
C ARG A 93 1.88 19.70 -0.56
N PRO A 94 1.48 18.76 -1.45
CA PRO A 94 0.26 17.98 -1.21
C PRO A 94 0.30 17.20 0.11
N LEU A 95 1.47 16.66 0.49
CA LEU A 95 1.65 15.91 1.74
C LEU A 95 1.61 16.82 2.99
N VAL A 96 2.14 18.03 2.88
CA VAL A 96 2.09 19.02 3.97
C VAL A 96 0.67 19.57 4.11
N GLU A 97 0.01 19.93 3.01
CA GLU A 97 -1.37 20.42 3.01
C GLU A 97 -2.34 19.40 3.60
N HIS A 98 -2.21 18.12 3.21
CA HIS A 98 -3.05 17.06 3.76
C HIS A 98 -2.84 16.90 5.29
N ARG A 99 -1.60 17.05 5.78
CA ARG A 99 -1.32 17.02 7.22
C ARG A 99 -1.90 18.23 7.96
N LEU A 100 -1.71 19.45 7.44
CA LEU A 100 -2.28 20.66 8.04
C LEU A 100 -3.81 20.62 8.07
N ALA A 101 -4.44 20.11 7.01
CA ALA A 101 -5.88 19.97 6.94
C ALA A 101 -6.41 19.05 8.06
N HIS A 102 -5.69 17.96 8.35
CA HIS A 102 -6.03 17.09 9.48
C HIS A 102 -5.78 17.72 10.85
N GLU A 103 -4.72 18.53 11.01
CA GLU A 103 -4.48 19.29 12.25
C GLU A 103 -5.62 20.28 12.53
N VAL A 104 -6.03 21.03 11.52
CA VAL A 104 -7.18 21.95 11.61
C VAL A 104 -8.45 21.20 11.99
N GLN A 105 -8.71 20.04 11.37
CA GLN A 105 -9.86 19.22 11.72
C GLN A 105 -9.80 18.71 13.17
N ALA A 106 -8.61 18.41 13.69
CA ALA A 106 -8.43 18.01 15.09
C ALA A 106 -8.68 19.16 16.07
N GLU A 107 -8.25 20.38 15.72
CA GLU A 107 -8.46 21.59 16.53
C GLU A 107 -9.92 22.08 16.52
N GLY A 108 -10.65 21.84 15.42
CA GLY A 108 -12.04 22.26 15.19
C GLY A 108 -13.13 21.61 16.08
N SER A 109 -12.74 20.73 17.00
CA SER A 109 -13.65 20.07 17.97
C SER A 109 -14.31 21.04 18.98
N SER A 110 -14.09 22.36 18.85
CA SER A 110 -14.80 23.41 19.61
C SER A 110 -15.40 24.55 18.77
N GLY A 111 -15.44 24.45 17.43
CA GLY A 111 -16.23 25.35 16.59
C GLY A 111 -15.52 25.87 15.33
N ALA A 112 -15.84 25.24 14.20
CA ALA A 112 -15.81 25.68 12.79
C ALA A 112 -15.42 24.47 11.92
N GLN A 113 -16.41 23.71 11.48
CA GLN A 113 -16.21 22.53 10.65
C GLN A 113 -15.73 22.94 9.25
N LEU A 114 -14.61 22.38 8.80
CA LEU A 114 -14.22 22.40 7.39
C LEU A 114 -15.33 21.72 6.58
N THR A 115 -16.24 22.51 6.03
CA THR A 115 -17.30 22.01 5.15
C THR A 115 -16.73 21.93 3.75
N ILE A 116 -16.19 20.77 3.38
CA ILE A 116 -15.93 20.42 1.99
C ILE A 116 -17.31 20.15 1.37
N PRO A 117 -17.78 20.93 0.39
CA PRO A 117 -19.13 20.76 -0.15
C PRO A 117 -19.27 19.39 -0.80
N SER A 118 -20.23 18.62 -0.31
CA SER A 118 -20.63 17.35 -0.90
C SER A 118 -21.39 17.58 -2.22
N ARG A 119 -20.98 16.82 -3.24
CA ARG A 119 -21.57 16.63 -4.58
C ARG A 119 -22.95 17.30 -4.84
N GLY A 120 -22.96 18.19 -5.83
CA GLY A 120 -24.16 18.62 -6.56
C GLY A 120 -23.79 19.52 -7.75
N VAL A 121 -24.31 19.19 -8.92
CA VAL A 121 -24.05 19.80 -10.25
C VAL A 121 -24.12 21.33 -10.29
N SER A 122 -23.04 22.01 -10.71
CA SER A 122 -23.06 23.14 -11.66
C SER A 122 -21.63 23.50 -12.07
N ALA A 123 -21.38 23.54 -13.38
CA ALA A 123 -20.12 23.97 -13.95
C ALA A 123 -19.97 25.50 -13.78
N GLN A 124 -19.10 25.92 -12.88
CA GLN A 124 -18.41 27.21 -13.01
C GLN A 124 -16.91 26.93 -12.99
N GLN A 125 -16.28 27.14 -14.15
CA GLN A 125 -14.84 27.06 -14.33
C GLN A 125 -14.14 28.00 -13.34
N PRO A 126 -13.13 27.55 -12.58
CA PRO A 126 -12.20 28.47 -11.95
C PRO A 126 -11.36 29.14 -13.04
N THR A 127 -11.33 30.48 -13.01
CA THR A 127 -10.49 31.31 -13.87
C THR A 127 -9.01 30.98 -13.66
N LEU A 128 -8.38 30.42 -14.70
CA LEU A 128 -6.93 30.38 -14.83
C LEU A 128 -6.39 31.82 -14.77
N VAL A 129 -5.66 32.15 -13.72
CA VAL A 129 -4.83 33.36 -13.73
C VAL A 129 -3.67 33.07 -14.68
N ALA A 130 -3.69 33.72 -15.84
CA ALA A 130 -2.66 33.61 -16.86
C ALA A 130 -1.32 34.12 -16.31
N PHE A 131 -0.33 33.23 -16.21
CA PHE A 131 1.07 33.65 -16.14
C PHE A 131 1.52 34.05 -17.54
N ALA A 132 1.84 35.34 -17.69
CA ALA A 132 2.17 35.99 -18.95
C ALA A 132 3.38 35.33 -19.64
N THR A 133 3.20 34.98 -20.91
CA THR A 133 4.27 34.66 -21.86
C THR A 133 5.07 35.93 -22.18
N HIS A 134 6.36 35.96 -21.85
CA HIS A 134 7.26 37.02 -22.33
C HIS A 134 8.24 36.43 -23.35
N ASN A 135 7.92 36.62 -24.63
CA ASN A 135 8.87 36.49 -25.74
C ASN A 135 9.61 37.82 -25.90
N GLY A 136 10.93 37.83 -25.71
CA GLY A 136 11.81 38.95 -26.02
C GLY A 136 13.26 38.68 -25.60
N GLU A 137 14.19 38.62 -26.57
CA GLU A 137 15.64 38.65 -26.30
C GLU A 137 16.14 40.09 -25.95
N PRO A 138 17.44 40.34 -25.68
CA PRO A 138 17.96 40.43 -24.32
C PRO A 138 18.55 41.82 -24.04
N SER A 139 18.15 42.49 -22.95
CA SER A 139 18.93 43.63 -22.47
C SER A 139 18.79 43.87 -20.96
N SER A 140 19.94 43.78 -20.30
CA SER A 140 20.34 44.46 -19.05
C SER A 140 19.39 44.41 -17.84
N SER A 141 19.77 43.54 -16.89
CA SER A 141 19.86 43.83 -15.46
C SER A 141 18.70 44.61 -14.81
N ARG A 142 17.71 43.87 -14.32
CA ARG A 142 17.14 44.15 -12.99
C ARG A 142 16.57 42.87 -12.36
N SER A 143 17.31 42.38 -11.36
CA SER A 143 16.92 41.29 -10.49
C SER A 143 15.73 41.71 -9.61
N THR A 144 14.61 41.02 -9.75
CA THR A 144 13.58 40.85 -8.69
C THR A 144 12.86 39.52 -8.90
N THR A 145 13.55 38.41 -8.65
CA THR A 145 12.92 37.14 -8.29
C THR A 145 12.96 37.02 -6.77
N ALA A 146 11.79 37.05 -6.13
CA ALA A 146 11.67 36.59 -4.75
C ALA A 146 12.07 35.12 -4.73
N GLY A 147 13.26 34.83 -4.21
CA GLY A 147 13.86 33.50 -4.22
C GLY A 147 13.14 32.58 -3.24
N PHE A 148 12.46 31.57 -3.76
CA PHE A 148 12.15 30.38 -2.98
C PHE A 148 13.40 29.48 -2.99
N ASP A 149 14.32 29.69 -2.06
CA ASP A 149 15.53 28.87 -1.90
C ASP A 149 15.17 27.56 -1.19
N TYR A 150 14.70 26.58 -1.95
CA TYR A 150 14.66 25.20 -1.49
C TYR A 150 15.99 24.51 -1.83
N SER A 151 16.58 23.82 -0.87
CA SER A 151 17.76 22.98 -1.09
C SER A 151 17.33 21.52 -1.19
N LEU A 152 17.86 20.81 -2.19
CA LEU A 152 17.72 19.36 -2.27
C LEU A 152 18.85 18.72 -1.44
N PRO A 153 18.54 18.02 -0.36
CA PRO A 153 19.53 17.20 0.34
C PRO A 153 19.86 15.96 -0.48
N ASP A 154 21.01 15.35 -0.21
CA ASP A 154 21.33 14.04 -0.76
C ASP A 154 20.26 13.02 -0.33
N ILE A 155 19.75 12.26 -1.30
CA ILE A 155 18.87 11.14 -1.02
C ILE A 155 19.73 10.06 -0.37
N SER A 156 19.52 9.88 0.94
CA SER A 156 20.26 8.95 1.80
C SER A 156 20.42 7.59 1.11
N THR A 157 21.66 7.23 0.80
CA THR A 157 22.06 5.85 0.44
C THR A 157 22.40 5.07 1.69
N GLN A 158 21.68 5.24 2.81
CA GLN A 158 21.79 4.26 3.88
C GLN A 158 21.24 2.94 3.32
N SER A 159 22.12 2.21 2.64
CA SER A 159 22.29 0.78 2.78
C SER A 159 22.38 0.55 4.28
N SER A 160 21.22 0.47 4.93
CA SER A 160 21.02 -0.28 6.16
C SER A 160 21.91 -1.50 6.06
N GLY A 161 22.69 -1.83 7.09
CA GLY A 161 23.58 -2.99 7.16
C GLY A 161 22.81 -4.32 7.03
N CYS A 162 22.14 -4.49 5.90
CA CYS A 162 21.06 -5.41 5.63
C CYS A 162 21.61 -6.41 4.63
N SER A 163 22.31 -7.40 5.17
CA SER A 163 22.83 -8.51 4.41
C SER A 163 21.68 -9.42 3.99
N ASP A 164 21.65 -9.84 2.73
CA ASP A 164 20.58 -10.70 2.22
C ASP A 164 20.41 -11.96 3.08
N ASN A 165 19.16 -12.37 3.27
CA ASN A 165 18.79 -13.57 4.00
C ASN A 165 19.38 -13.63 5.43
N THR A 166 19.29 -12.52 6.16
CA THR A 166 19.76 -12.45 7.57
C THR A 166 18.66 -11.96 8.51
N TRP A 167 18.71 -12.46 9.75
CA TRP A 167 17.86 -11.97 10.84
C TRP A 167 18.67 -11.15 11.83
N THR A 168 18.07 -10.06 12.29
CA THR A 168 18.50 -9.32 13.48
C THR A 168 17.36 -9.26 14.49
N VAL A 169 17.71 -9.23 15.77
CA VAL A 169 16.74 -9.12 16.86
C VAL A 169 16.40 -7.64 17.04
N ALA A 170 15.11 -7.30 17.05
CA ALA A 170 14.65 -5.96 17.36
C ALA A 170 14.66 -5.71 18.87
N SER A 171 14.92 -4.47 19.28
CA SER A 171 14.94 -4.07 20.68
C SER A 171 13.66 -4.43 21.40
N ALA A 172 13.81 -5.13 22.53
CA ALA A 172 12.71 -5.45 23.44
C ALA A 172 12.41 -4.31 24.43
N THR A 173 13.29 -3.30 24.51
CA THR A 173 13.17 -2.22 25.49
C THR A 173 12.02 -1.29 25.09
N GLY A 174 11.00 -1.20 25.94
CA GLY A 174 9.79 -0.43 25.67
C GLY A 174 8.82 -1.09 24.68
N ALA A 175 9.13 -2.30 24.20
CA ALA A 175 8.25 -3.02 23.30
C ALA A 175 6.94 -3.42 24.00
N PRO A 176 5.79 -3.42 23.29
CA PRO A 176 4.55 -3.94 23.84
C PRO A 176 4.70 -5.40 24.30
N GLY A 177 3.97 -5.79 25.36
CA GLY A 177 3.97 -7.17 25.86
C GLY A 177 3.50 -8.21 24.83
N GLN A 178 3.67 -9.49 25.16
CA GLN A 178 3.24 -10.62 24.32
C GLN A 178 1.78 -10.48 23.90
N ARG A 179 1.49 -10.68 22.61
CA ARG A 179 0.15 -10.51 22.04
C ARG A 179 -0.02 -11.28 20.74
N LEU A 180 -1.24 -11.78 20.50
CA LEU A 180 -1.69 -12.35 19.24
C LEU A 180 -2.99 -11.69 18.79
N GLY A 181 -3.27 -11.70 17.49
CA GLY A 181 -4.44 -11.02 16.92
C GLY A 181 -4.42 -9.50 17.12
N HIS A 182 -3.23 -8.93 17.31
CA HIS A 182 -2.98 -7.49 17.22
C HIS A 182 -2.85 -7.09 15.76
N ILE A 183 -2.87 -5.79 15.49
CA ILE A 183 -2.52 -5.26 14.18
C ILE A 183 -1.08 -4.75 14.17
N ALA A 184 -0.47 -4.71 13.00
CA ALA A 184 0.68 -3.87 12.73
C ALA A 184 0.51 -3.18 11.38
N VAL A 185 0.89 -1.89 11.33
CA VAL A 185 0.96 -1.13 10.07
C VAL A 185 2.31 -0.45 9.96
N TRP A 186 2.75 -0.20 8.72
CA TRP A 186 3.97 0.53 8.45
C TRP A 186 3.65 1.93 7.93
N THR A 187 4.15 2.96 8.61
CA THR A 187 3.76 4.35 8.34
C THR A 187 4.50 4.96 7.15
N GLY A 188 5.72 4.49 6.87
CA GLY A 188 6.70 5.39 6.27
C GLY A 188 8.07 5.19 6.88
N SER A 189 8.07 5.20 8.21
CA SER A 189 9.28 5.27 9.02
C SER A 189 9.19 4.40 10.26
N GLU A 190 7.97 4.11 10.73
CA GLU A 190 7.73 3.37 11.96
C GLU A 190 6.71 2.26 11.74
N MET A 191 6.83 1.18 12.53
CA MET A 191 5.80 0.17 12.66
C MET A 191 4.92 0.51 13.85
N ILE A 192 3.61 0.65 13.65
CA ILE A 192 2.65 0.83 14.75
C ILE A 192 2.01 -0.52 15.04
N VAL A 193 2.09 -0.98 16.28
CA VAL A 193 1.42 -2.16 16.81
C VAL A 193 0.34 -1.74 17.79
N TRP A 194 -0.86 -2.32 17.74
CA TRP A 194 -1.91 -2.03 18.71
C TRP A 194 -2.83 -3.21 19.02
N GLY A 195 -3.29 -3.26 20.27
CA GLY A 195 -4.27 -4.22 20.77
C GLY A 195 -3.75 -5.65 20.83
N GLY A 196 -4.65 -6.63 20.66
CA GLY A 196 -4.35 -8.05 20.73
C GLY A 196 -4.76 -8.69 22.05
N TYR A 197 -4.33 -9.93 22.24
CA TYR A 197 -4.69 -10.75 23.39
C TYR A 197 -3.56 -11.68 23.79
N TYR A 198 -3.46 -11.98 25.07
CA TYR A 198 -2.56 -13.01 25.59
C TYR A 198 -3.02 -13.50 26.97
N HIS A 199 -3.05 -14.83 27.16
CA HIS A 199 -3.42 -15.49 28.43
C HIS A 199 -4.58 -14.84 29.21
N GLY A 200 -5.77 -14.74 28.58
CA GLY A 200 -6.97 -14.20 29.23
C GLY A 200 -7.06 -12.67 29.23
N THR A 201 -6.00 -11.97 28.85
CA THR A 201 -5.95 -10.50 28.83
C THR A 201 -6.09 -9.98 27.41
N TYR A 202 -7.03 -9.07 27.20
CA TYR A 202 -7.14 -8.25 25.99
C TYR A 202 -6.38 -6.94 26.22
N PHE A 203 -5.74 -6.41 25.18
CA PHE A 203 -4.96 -5.18 25.28
C PHE A 203 -5.64 -4.02 24.54
N ASN A 204 -5.54 -2.82 25.11
CA ASN A 204 -5.86 -1.52 24.49
C ASN A 204 -4.62 -0.62 24.34
N ASP A 205 -3.44 -1.19 24.56
CA ASP A 205 -2.17 -0.51 24.40
C ASP A 205 -1.51 -0.89 23.07
N GLY A 206 -0.45 -0.17 22.75
CA GLY A 206 0.32 -0.34 21.54
C GLY A 206 1.69 0.32 21.65
N GLY A 207 2.45 0.22 20.57
CA GLY A 207 3.76 0.86 20.46
C GLY A 207 4.11 1.19 19.03
N ARG A 208 4.88 2.26 18.86
CA ARG A 208 5.51 2.67 17.61
C ARG A 208 6.98 2.28 17.66
N TYR A 209 7.41 1.48 16.71
CA TYR A 209 8.78 1.02 16.59
C TYR A 209 9.48 1.77 15.46
N ASP A 210 10.57 2.45 15.80
CA ASP A 210 11.47 3.07 14.85
C ASP A 210 12.67 2.13 14.59
N PRO A 211 12.77 1.48 13.41
CA PRO A 211 13.87 0.59 13.07
C PRO A 211 15.20 1.32 12.80
N ALA A 212 15.19 2.64 12.59
CA ALA A 212 16.41 3.44 12.39
C ALA A 212 17.15 3.66 13.72
N THR A 213 16.40 3.84 14.80
CA THR A 213 16.95 4.00 16.16
C THR A 213 16.85 2.74 17.01
N ASP A 214 16.14 1.71 16.54
CA ASP A 214 15.83 0.48 17.28
C ASP A 214 15.16 0.76 18.62
N THR A 215 14.16 1.66 18.61
CA THR A 215 13.46 2.10 19.83
C THR A 215 11.95 2.00 19.69
N TRP A 216 11.29 1.79 20.83
CA TRP A 216 9.83 1.79 20.95
C TRP A 216 9.34 3.01 21.70
N GLN A 217 8.21 3.54 21.27
CA GLN A 217 7.42 4.54 21.99
C GLN A 217 6.00 3.99 22.21
N ALA A 218 5.50 4.06 23.44
CA ALA A 218 4.12 3.64 23.72
C ALA A 218 3.13 4.60 23.05
N THR A 219 2.01 4.07 22.56
CA THR A 219 0.89 4.90 22.10
C THR A 219 0.09 5.41 23.30
N SER A 220 -0.45 6.62 23.21
CA SER A 220 -1.36 7.16 24.22
C SER A 220 -2.53 6.20 24.52
N LEU A 221 -2.89 6.12 25.81
CA LEU A 221 -4.08 5.41 26.29
C LEU A 221 -5.30 6.32 26.36
N THR A 222 -5.10 7.64 26.30
CA THR A 222 -6.18 8.62 26.41
C THR A 222 -7.03 8.59 25.14
N GLY A 223 -8.31 8.26 25.29
CA GLY A 223 -9.25 8.15 24.17
C GLY A 223 -9.06 6.89 23.31
N ALA A 224 -8.16 5.98 23.69
CA ALA A 224 -7.96 4.71 22.99
C ALA A 224 -9.20 3.82 23.09
N LEU A 225 -9.40 2.95 22.09
CA LEU A 225 -10.48 1.97 22.08
C LEU A 225 -10.39 1.01 23.26
N SER A 226 -11.52 0.39 23.60
CA SER A 226 -11.54 -0.70 24.59
C SER A 226 -10.62 -1.86 24.17
N PRO A 227 -10.09 -2.64 25.12
CA PRO A 227 -9.17 -3.74 24.82
C PRO A 227 -9.76 -4.76 23.84
N ARG A 228 -9.03 -5.12 22.78
CA ARG A 228 -9.56 -5.98 21.71
C ARG A 228 -8.49 -6.67 20.88
N ARG A 229 -8.87 -7.76 20.21
CA ARG A 229 -8.08 -8.50 19.23
C ARG A 229 -8.89 -8.74 17.95
N TYR A 230 -8.23 -9.17 16.87
CA TYR A 230 -8.86 -9.49 15.58
C TYR A 230 -9.70 -8.35 15.01
N HIS A 231 -9.34 -7.12 15.37
CA HIS A 231 -9.78 -5.91 14.73
C HIS A 231 -8.95 -5.70 13.46
N VAL A 232 -9.44 -4.86 12.55
CA VAL A 232 -8.74 -4.56 11.30
C VAL A 232 -8.14 -3.17 11.36
N ALA A 233 -7.12 -2.95 10.54
CA ALA A 233 -6.38 -1.70 10.48
C ALA A 233 -6.14 -1.24 9.05
N ALA A 234 -6.11 0.08 8.85
CA ALA A 234 -5.68 0.72 7.62
C ALA A 234 -4.78 1.92 7.94
N TRP A 235 -3.69 2.08 7.20
CA TRP A 235 -2.85 3.28 7.26
C TRP A 235 -3.22 4.21 6.11
N THR A 236 -3.65 5.43 6.42
CA THR A 236 -4.08 6.40 5.41
C THR A 236 -2.92 7.12 4.73
N GLY A 237 -1.71 6.99 5.27
CA GLY A 237 -0.57 7.87 4.97
C GLY A 237 -0.28 8.85 6.11
N VAL A 238 -1.26 9.14 6.96
CA VAL A 238 -1.16 10.12 8.05
C VAL A 238 -1.74 9.63 9.38
N GLU A 239 -2.72 8.73 9.35
CA GLU A 239 -3.34 8.17 10.55
C GLU A 239 -3.63 6.67 10.39
N LEU A 240 -3.69 5.98 11.52
CA LEU A 240 -4.12 4.60 11.63
C LEU A 240 -5.62 4.57 11.90
N ILE A 241 -6.40 3.87 11.07
CA ILE A 241 -7.82 3.59 11.28
C ILE A 241 -7.95 2.18 11.83
N LEU A 242 -8.71 1.99 12.92
CA LEU A 242 -9.04 0.69 13.52
C LEU A 242 -10.54 0.46 13.56
N TRP A 243 -10.99 -0.76 13.28
CA TRP A 243 -12.42 -1.07 13.39
C TRP A 243 -12.73 -2.53 13.74
N GLY A 244 -13.75 -2.72 14.57
CA GLY A 244 -14.33 -4.01 14.92
C GLY A 244 -13.43 -4.87 15.80
N GLY A 245 -13.60 -6.20 15.70
CA GLY A 245 -12.86 -7.21 16.47
C GLY A 245 -13.63 -7.73 17.69
N SER A 246 -12.91 -8.34 18.62
CA SER A 246 -13.47 -8.95 19.83
C SER A 246 -12.79 -8.42 21.09
N SER A 247 -13.56 -8.09 22.13
CA SER A 247 -13.11 -7.72 23.47
C SER A 247 -13.55 -8.75 24.52
N SER A 248 -13.21 -8.50 25.79
CA SER A 248 -13.64 -9.35 26.92
C SER A 248 -15.14 -9.27 27.21
N THR A 249 -15.80 -8.16 26.85
CA THR A 249 -17.22 -7.90 27.13
C THR A 249 -18.10 -7.95 25.89
N ASN A 250 -17.51 -7.87 24.70
CA ASN A 250 -18.22 -7.93 23.43
C ASN A 250 -17.38 -8.69 22.39
N LEU A 251 -17.83 -9.89 22.01
CA LEU A 251 -17.15 -10.73 21.03
C LEU A 251 -17.20 -10.16 19.60
N PHE A 252 -18.16 -9.26 19.33
CA PHE A 252 -18.42 -8.69 18.02
C PHE A 252 -18.55 -7.17 18.15
N THR A 253 -17.42 -6.50 18.34
CA THR A 253 -17.38 -5.04 18.46
C THR A 253 -17.71 -4.38 17.11
N SER A 254 -18.44 -3.26 17.17
CA SER A 254 -18.95 -2.52 16.01
C SER A 254 -18.47 -1.07 15.97
N ASP A 255 -17.49 -0.73 16.80
CA ASP A 255 -16.89 0.58 16.95
C ASP A 255 -15.47 0.61 16.37
N GLY A 256 -14.96 1.82 16.17
CA GLY A 256 -13.63 2.08 15.65
C GLY A 256 -13.08 3.43 16.10
N ALA A 257 -11.78 3.62 15.90
CA ALA A 257 -11.09 4.85 16.21
C ALA A 257 -9.97 5.10 15.23
N ARG A 258 -9.54 6.35 15.15
CA ARG A 258 -8.39 6.78 14.39
C ARG A 258 -7.29 7.27 15.32
N TYR A 259 -6.05 6.93 15.02
CA TYR A 259 -4.87 7.30 15.78
C TYR A 259 -3.93 8.13 14.93
N ASN A 260 -3.62 9.33 15.40
CA ASN A 260 -2.63 10.21 14.80
C ASN A 260 -1.30 10.07 15.55
N PRO A 261 -0.24 9.50 14.93
CA PRO A 261 1.05 9.36 15.59
C PRO A 261 1.78 10.70 15.79
N MET A 262 1.52 11.74 14.99
CA MET A 262 2.18 13.05 15.15
C MET A 262 1.80 13.72 16.47
N THR A 263 0.54 13.59 16.87
CA THR A 263 0.00 14.19 18.10
C THR A 263 -0.18 13.19 19.22
N ASP A 264 0.11 11.90 18.98
CA ASP A 264 -0.14 10.78 19.88
C ASP A 264 -1.56 10.79 20.47
N SER A 265 -2.56 10.97 19.60
CA SER A 265 -3.95 11.15 20.01
C SER A 265 -4.91 10.25 19.26
N TRP A 266 -5.90 9.73 19.98
CA TRP A 266 -7.01 8.96 19.45
C TRP A 266 -8.24 9.84 19.24
N ARG A 267 -9.01 9.53 18.19
CA ARG A 267 -10.33 10.10 17.94
C ARG A 267 -11.32 9.01 17.58
N PRO A 268 -12.58 9.08 18.06
CA PRO A 268 -13.60 8.11 17.66
C PRO A 268 -13.91 8.24 16.16
N MET A 269 -14.44 7.15 15.60
CA MET A 269 -15.06 7.15 14.27
C MET A 269 -16.57 7.29 14.40
N SER A 270 -17.21 7.80 13.35
CA SER A 270 -18.66 7.72 13.21
C SER A 270 -19.12 6.26 13.21
N ASP A 271 -20.23 6.00 13.88
CA ASP A 271 -20.95 4.72 13.87
C ASP A 271 -22.11 4.72 12.86
N ALA A 272 -22.48 5.88 12.32
CA ALA A 272 -23.57 6.02 11.38
C ALA A 272 -23.26 5.29 10.06
N GLY A 273 -24.02 4.23 9.78
CA GLY A 273 -23.83 3.38 8.60
C GLY A 273 -22.68 2.37 8.73
N ALA A 274 -22.04 2.29 9.90
CA ALA A 274 -21.01 1.29 10.16
C ALA A 274 -21.58 -0.13 10.01
N PRO A 275 -20.76 -1.11 9.58
CA PRO A 275 -21.21 -2.49 9.48
C PRO A 275 -21.59 -3.05 10.86
N VAL A 276 -22.42 -4.09 10.89
CA VAL A 276 -22.65 -4.84 12.14
C VAL A 276 -21.34 -5.34 12.73
N GLY A 277 -21.28 -5.40 14.06
CA GLY A 277 -20.13 -5.89 14.80
C GLY A 277 -19.74 -7.29 14.37
N ARG A 278 -18.43 -7.52 14.22
CA ARG A 278 -17.92 -8.73 13.57
C ARG A 278 -16.50 -9.08 14.00
N TYR A 279 -16.18 -10.34 13.78
CA TYR A 279 -14.90 -10.98 14.04
C TYR A 279 -14.44 -11.78 12.81
N SER A 280 -13.11 -11.94 12.63
CA SER A 280 -12.48 -12.63 11.49
C SER A 280 -12.89 -12.10 10.13
N HIS A 281 -13.24 -10.81 10.09
CA HIS A 281 -13.43 -10.01 8.89
C HIS A 281 -12.10 -9.48 8.38
N THR A 282 -12.15 -8.84 7.22
CA THR A 282 -11.01 -8.17 6.62
C THR A 282 -11.16 -6.66 6.65
N GLY A 283 -10.02 -5.97 6.63
CA GLY A 283 -9.91 -4.53 6.40
C GLY A 283 -8.93 -4.30 5.26
N LEU A 284 -9.27 -3.41 4.34
CA LEU A 284 -8.44 -3.10 3.18
C LEU A 284 -8.41 -1.60 2.93
N TRP A 285 -7.22 -1.03 2.75
CA TRP A 285 -7.06 0.36 2.33
C TRP A 285 -7.03 0.46 0.80
N THR A 286 -7.92 1.27 0.24
CA THR A 286 -7.99 1.50 -1.23
C THR A 286 -7.06 2.60 -1.72
N GLY A 287 -6.46 3.37 -0.79
CA GLY A 287 -5.80 4.65 -1.07
C GLY A 287 -6.62 5.85 -0.60
N ASN A 288 -7.95 5.72 -0.51
CA ASN A 288 -8.87 6.80 -0.14
C ASN A 288 -9.90 6.38 0.92
N GLU A 289 -10.38 5.14 0.87
CA GLU A 289 -11.37 4.57 1.79
C GLU A 289 -10.87 3.26 2.41
N MET A 290 -11.29 2.96 3.63
CA MET A 290 -11.14 1.64 4.25
C MET A 290 -12.35 0.77 3.93
N ILE A 291 -12.15 -0.42 3.38
CA ILE A 291 -13.21 -1.42 3.19
C ILE A 291 -13.19 -2.39 4.37
N VAL A 292 -14.36 -2.68 4.94
CA VAL A 292 -14.58 -3.76 5.90
C VAL A 292 -15.53 -4.77 5.29
N TRP A 293 -15.14 -6.04 5.22
CA TRP A 293 -16.00 -7.08 4.60
C TRP A 293 -15.84 -8.46 5.26
N GLY A 294 -16.92 -9.24 5.21
CA GLY A 294 -16.93 -10.64 5.65
C GLY A 294 -16.93 -10.81 7.17
N GLY A 295 -16.45 -11.96 7.65
CA GLY A 295 -16.39 -12.33 9.06
C GLY A 295 -17.68 -12.97 9.56
N THR A 296 -17.90 -12.90 10.88
CA THR A 296 -19.11 -13.42 11.55
C THR A 296 -19.58 -12.47 12.64
N ASP A 297 -20.90 -12.40 12.83
CA ASP A 297 -21.57 -11.71 13.95
C ASP A 297 -21.97 -12.67 15.10
N GLY A 298 -21.53 -13.92 15.03
CA GLY A 298 -21.88 -14.98 15.97
C GLY A 298 -23.17 -15.73 15.65
N SER A 299 -24.07 -15.12 14.88
CA SER A 299 -25.30 -15.77 14.40
C SER A 299 -25.12 -16.41 13.02
N LYS A 300 -24.28 -15.80 12.18
CA LYS A 300 -24.01 -16.25 10.81
C LYS A 300 -22.66 -15.77 10.30
N LEU A 301 -22.25 -16.35 9.18
CA LEU A 301 -21.17 -15.83 8.36
C LEU A 301 -21.70 -14.68 7.49
N LEU A 302 -20.91 -13.63 7.36
CA LEU A 302 -21.30 -12.38 6.71
C LEU A 302 -20.72 -12.34 5.29
N ASN A 303 -21.56 -11.96 4.31
CA ASN A 303 -21.16 -11.51 2.98
C ASN A 303 -21.36 -9.99 2.80
N THR A 304 -21.59 -9.29 3.91
CA THR A 304 -21.83 -7.85 3.95
C THR A 304 -20.57 -7.10 4.34
N GLY A 305 -20.55 -5.81 4.03
CA GLY A 305 -19.47 -4.92 4.40
C GLY A 305 -19.86 -3.46 4.22
N SER A 306 -19.00 -2.56 4.68
CA SER A 306 -19.12 -1.12 4.46
C SER A 306 -17.75 -0.52 4.15
N ARG A 307 -17.78 0.60 3.44
CA ARG A 307 -16.62 1.44 3.13
C ARG A 307 -16.64 2.67 4.02
N TYR A 308 -15.50 3.00 4.60
CA TYR A 308 -15.31 4.16 5.46
C TYR A 308 -14.45 5.19 4.75
N ASP A 309 -14.97 6.40 4.63
CA ASP A 309 -14.26 7.58 4.13
C ASP A 309 -13.77 8.41 5.33
N PRO A 310 -12.44 8.46 5.59
CA PRO A 310 -11.90 9.23 6.70
C PRO A 310 -12.01 10.75 6.53
N THR A 311 -12.14 11.26 5.31
CA THR A 311 -12.25 12.70 5.03
C THR A 311 -13.61 13.23 5.47
N SER A 312 -14.68 12.47 5.19
CA SER A 312 -16.03 12.81 5.60
C SER A 312 -16.47 12.19 6.93
N ASP A 313 -15.70 11.24 7.48
CA ASP A 313 -16.08 10.43 8.65
C ASP A 313 -17.44 9.75 8.46
N THR A 314 -17.63 9.12 7.29
CA THR A 314 -18.88 8.45 6.94
C THR A 314 -18.66 7.03 6.46
N TRP A 315 -19.63 6.17 6.77
CA TRP A 315 -19.70 4.82 6.24
C TRP A 315 -20.72 4.71 5.12
N ARG A 316 -20.42 3.86 4.14
CA ARG A 316 -21.32 3.50 3.04
C ARG A 316 -21.41 1.99 2.93
N PRO A 317 -22.59 1.38 3.05
CA PRO A 317 -22.73 -0.05 2.86
C PRO A 317 -22.32 -0.46 1.44
N MET A 318 -21.78 -1.65 1.32
CA MET A 318 -21.43 -2.26 0.03
C MET A 318 -22.63 -3.02 -0.53
N SER A 319 -22.73 -3.06 -1.85
CA SER A 319 -23.65 -3.96 -2.53
C SER A 319 -23.38 -5.42 -2.14
N THR A 320 -24.45 -6.19 -1.95
CA THR A 320 -24.40 -7.65 -1.79
C THR A 320 -24.77 -8.38 -3.08
N SER A 321 -25.17 -7.65 -4.13
CA SER A 321 -25.51 -8.24 -5.42
C SER A 321 -24.25 -8.80 -6.08
N GLY A 322 -24.27 -10.11 -6.36
CA GLY A 322 -23.12 -10.85 -6.89
C GLY A 322 -21.98 -11.07 -5.89
N ALA A 323 -22.12 -10.65 -4.62
CA ALA A 323 -21.10 -10.87 -3.61
C ALA A 323 -20.92 -12.38 -3.34
N PRO A 324 -19.68 -12.83 -3.08
CA PRO A 324 -19.44 -14.21 -2.69
C PRO A 324 -20.19 -14.56 -1.39
N GLU A 325 -20.43 -15.86 -1.15
CA GLU A 325 -21.08 -16.31 0.08
C GLU A 325 -20.36 -15.84 1.35
N GLY A 326 -21.11 -15.78 2.45
CA GLY A 326 -20.59 -15.29 3.73
C GLY A 326 -19.48 -16.17 4.27
N ARG A 327 -18.38 -15.53 4.72
CA ARG A 327 -17.14 -16.25 5.03
C ARG A 327 -16.26 -15.52 6.04
N ARG A 328 -15.43 -16.28 6.75
CA ARG A 328 -14.38 -15.77 7.65
C ARG A 328 -13.01 -16.38 7.31
N TYR A 329 -11.93 -15.85 7.87
CA TYR A 329 -10.54 -16.32 7.63
C TYR A 329 -10.14 -16.36 6.14
N HIS A 330 -10.80 -15.56 5.31
CA HIS A 330 -10.48 -15.40 3.90
C HIS A 330 -9.33 -14.41 3.74
N THR A 331 -8.68 -14.43 2.59
CA THR A 331 -7.67 -13.44 2.23
C THR A 331 -8.24 -12.37 1.33
N VAL A 332 -7.67 -11.18 1.42
CA VAL A 332 -7.95 -10.09 0.47
C VAL A 332 -6.68 -9.45 -0.05
N VAL A 333 -6.75 -8.92 -1.27
CA VAL A 333 -5.74 -8.01 -1.82
C VAL A 333 -6.39 -6.82 -2.52
N TRP A 334 -5.66 -5.70 -2.59
CA TRP A 334 -6.03 -4.54 -3.39
C TRP A 334 -5.22 -4.53 -4.68
N THR A 335 -5.89 -4.42 -5.83
CA THR A 335 -5.23 -4.39 -7.14
C THR A 335 -4.79 -2.99 -7.56
N GLY A 336 -5.22 -1.95 -6.85
CA GLY A 336 -5.18 -0.56 -7.31
C GLY A 336 -6.55 -0.04 -7.76
N GLY A 337 -7.45 -0.94 -8.15
CA GLY A 337 -8.82 -0.59 -8.58
C GLY A 337 -9.92 -1.49 -8.03
N GLU A 338 -9.59 -2.70 -7.60
CA GLU A 338 -10.54 -3.69 -7.11
C GLU A 338 -10.02 -4.40 -5.86
N MET A 339 -10.93 -4.81 -4.98
CA MET A 339 -10.64 -5.75 -3.91
C MET A 339 -10.90 -7.17 -4.41
N ILE A 340 -9.93 -8.07 -4.25
CA ILE A 340 -10.11 -9.50 -4.52
C ILE A 340 -10.23 -10.20 -3.18
N VAL A 341 -11.31 -10.96 -3.00
CA VAL A 341 -11.56 -11.85 -1.86
C VAL A 341 -11.43 -13.29 -2.36
N TRP A 342 -10.71 -14.15 -1.64
CA TRP A 342 -10.65 -15.57 -2.00
C TRP A 342 -10.47 -16.49 -0.79
N GLY A 343 -11.02 -17.70 -0.90
CA GLY A 343 -10.93 -18.76 0.09
C GLY A 343 -11.70 -18.44 1.37
N GLY A 344 -11.18 -18.90 2.51
CA GLY A 344 -11.82 -18.79 3.81
C GLY A 344 -12.82 -19.90 4.09
N GLU A 345 -13.56 -19.73 5.17
CA GLU A 345 -14.48 -20.72 5.71
C GLU A 345 -15.93 -20.23 5.58
N GLY A 346 -16.75 -21.02 4.88
CA GLY A 346 -18.20 -21.00 4.83
C GLY A 346 -18.78 -22.03 5.80
N ASN A 347 -19.68 -22.89 5.31
CA ASN A 347 -20.01 -24.15 6.01
C ASN A 347 -18.82 -25.15 5.98
N THR A 348 -17.98 -25.04 4.96
CA THR A 348 -16.71 -25.74 4.79
C THR A 348 -15.68 -24.75 4.28
N GLN A 349 -14.40 -25.13 4.21
CA GLN A 349 -13.42 -24.33 3.50
C GLN A 349 -13.83 -24.13 2.03
N LEU A 350 -13.48 -22.96 1.49
CA LEU A 350 -13.92 -22.49 0.18
C LEU A 350 -12.74 -22.38 -0.79
N ASN A 351 -12.98 -22.65 -2.07
CA ASN A 351 -12.08 -22.33 -3.19
C ASN A 351 -12.68 -21.26 -4.12
N THR A 352 -13.74 -20.59 -3.66
CA THR A 352 -14.44 -19.52 -4.37
C THR A 352 -13.97 -18.16 -3.90
N GLY A 353 -14.28 -17.12 -4.67
CA GLY A 353 -13.93 -15.74 -4.36
C GLY A 353 -14.78 -14.72 -5.11
N GLY A 354 -14.47 -13.45 -4.91
CA GLY A 354 -15.13 -12.34 -5.60
C GLY A 354 -14.18 -11.15 -5.78
N ARG A 355 -14.35 -10.44 -6.89
CA ARG A 355 -13.75 -9.14 -7.19
C ARG A 355 -14.79 -8.06 -6.94
N TYR A 356 -14.47 -7.10 -6.09
CA TYR A 356 -15.30 -5.96 -5.78
C TYR A 356 -14.71 -4.69 -6.39
N ASN A 357 -15.51 -4.03 -7.23
CA ASN A 357 -15.19 -2.71 -7.77
C ASN A 357 -15.91 -1.64 -6.92
N PRO A 358 -15.18 -0.85 -6.10
CA PRO A 358 -15.80 0.19 -5.29
C PRO A 358 -16.38 1.35 -6.09
N TYR A 359 -15.92 1.61 -7.32
CA TYR A 359 -16.45 2.70 -8.14
C TYR A 359 -17.85 2.40 -8.66
N ALA A 360 -18.07 1.16 -9.12
CA ALA A 360 -19.37 0.69 -9.59
C ALA A 360 -20.25 0.13 -8.47
N ASP A 361 -19.67 -0.18 -7.30
CA ASP A 361 -20.31 -0.92 -6.22
C ASP A 361 -20.86 -2.27 -6.69
N THR A 362 -20.05 -3.00 -7.46
CA THR A 362 -20.42 -4.28 -8.07
C THR A 362 -19.42 -5.37 -7.73
N TRP A 363 -19.95 -6.58 -7.58
CA TRP A 363 -19.15 -7.78 -7.45
C TRP A 363 -19.15 -8.59 -8.74
N SER A 364 -18.05 -9.28 -8.99
CA SER A 364 -17.92 -10.32 -9.99
C SER A 364 -17.24 -11.53 -9.37
N ALA A 365 -17.68 -12.74 -9.68
CA ALA A 365 -17.02 -13.94 -9.17
C ALA A 365 -15.57 -14.03 -9.70
N THR A 366 -14.69 -14.65 -8.93
CA THR A 366 -13.43 -15.17 -9.46
C THR A 366 -13.68 -16.50 -10.14
N SER A 367 -12.99 -16.79 -11.24
CA SER A 367 -13.01 -18.10 -11.86
C SER A 367 -12.62 -19.21 -10.88
N THR A 368 -13.29 -20.37 -11.02
CA THR A 368 -12.95 -21.61 -10.32
C THR A 368 -12.14 -22.57 -11.19
N ILE A 369 -11.89 -22.21 -12.46
CA ILE A 369 -11.07 -23.00 -13.38
C ILE A 369 -9.64 -22.99 -12.85
N ASN A 370 -9.11 -24.18 -12.56
CA ASN A 370 -7.79 -24.40 -11.95
C ASN A 370 -7.60 -23.73 -10.57
N ALA A 371 -8.68 -23.31 -9.91
CA ALA A 371 -8.57 -22.77 -8.57
C ALA A 371 -7.99 -23.84 -7.62
N PRO A 372 -7.08 -23.47 -6.71
CA PRO A 372 -6.47 -24.43 -5.81
C PRO A 372 -7.49 -24.99 -4.82
N ALA A 373 -7.13 -26.08 -4.14
CA ALA A 373 -8.02 -26.77 -3.19
C ALA A 373 -8.61 -25.81 -2.13
N PRO A 374 -9.86 -26.03 -1.68
CA PRO A 374 -10.52 -25.16 -0.69
C PRO A 374 -9.69 -25.00 0.58
N ARG A 375 -9.58 -23.78 1.09
CA ARG A 375 -8.73 -23.48 2.25
C ARG A 375 -9.13 -22.19 2.97
N ASP A 376 -8.75 -22.11 4.25
CA ASP A 376 -8.78 -20.89 5.07
C ASP A 376 -7.38 -20.59 5.65
N SER A 377 -7.23 -19.44 6.31
CA SER A 377 -5.98 -19.04 6.99
C SER A 377 -4.71 -19.11 6.12
N GLN A 378 -4.88 -19.04 4.80
CA GLN A 378 -3.79 -18.84 3.83
C GLN A 378 -3.30 -17.38 3.88
N SER A 379 -2.11 -17.13 3.33
CA SER A 379 -1.68 -15.76 3.06
C SER A 379 -1.94 -15.41 1.59
N ALA A 380 -2.07 -14.12 1.31
CA ALA A 380 -2.18 -13.59 -0.04
C ALA A 380 -1.34 -12.32 -0.20
N ILE A 381 -0.70 -12.16 -1.34
CA ILE A 381 -0.03 -10.92 -1.75
C ILE A 381 -0.47 -10.52 -3.15
N TYR A 382 -0.28 -9.25 -3.51
CA TYR A 382 -0.49 -8.76 -4.87
C TYR A 382 0.84 -8.26 -5.45
N THR A 383 1.20 -8.76 -6.63
CA THR A 383 2.46 -8.43 -7.30
C THR A 383 2.41 -7.13 -8.10
N GLY A 384 1.22 -6.59 -8.31
CA GLY A 384 0.94 -5.52 -9.28
C GLY A 384 0.13 -6.01 -10.48
N GLY A 385 0.21 -7.31 -10.80
CA GLY A 385 -0.58 -7.92 -11.87
C GLY A 385 -1.29 -9.22 -11.48
N GLU A 386 -0.87 -9.90 -10.41
CA GLU A 386 -1.43 -11.18 -9.98
C GLU A 386 -1.59 -11.21 -8.46
N MET A 387 -2.63 -11.88 -7.98
CA MET A 387 -2.71 -12.30 -6.58
C MET A 387 -2.01 -13.64 -6.44
N ILE A 388 -1.13 -13.79 -5.46
CA ILE A 388 -0.51 -15.08 -5.11
C ILE A 388 -1.02 -15.49 -3.74
N ILE A 389 -1.53 -16.71 -3.63
CA ILE A 389 -1.89 -17.32 -2.35
C ILE A 389 -0.93 -18.45 -1.98
N TRP A 390 -0.73 -18.66 -0.68
CA TRP A 390 0.08 -19.79 -0.21
C TRP A 390 -0.37 -20.34 1.14
N GLY A 391 -0.23 -21.66 1.29
CA GLY A 391 -0.50 -22.39 2.53
C GLY A 391 -1.99 -22.41 2.85
N GLY A 392 -2.31 -22.34 4.15
CA GLY A 392 -3.67 -22.42 4.69
C GLY A 392 -4.01 -23.80 5.23
N SER A 393 -5.23 -23.94 5.72
CA SER A 393 -5.76 -25.16 6.33
C SER A 393 -7.03 -25.65 5.66
N ASN A 394 -7.36 -26.91 5.91
CA ASN A 394 -8.62 -27.54 5.50
C ASN A 394 -9.08 -28.50 6.61
N ALA A 395 -10.40 -28.64 6.77
CA ALA A 395 -10.98 -29.63 7.67
C ALA A 395 -10.70 -31.09 7.24
N VAL A 396 -10.30 -31.31 5.99
CA VAL A 396 -9.96 -32.63 5.42
C VAL A 396 -8.46 -32.75 5.21
N TYR A 397 -7.92 -33.94 5.48
CA TYR A 397 -6.51 -34.24 5.27
C TYR A 397 -6.07 -33.96 3.81
N PRO A 398 -4.90 -33.31 3.57
CA PRO A 398 -3.97 -32.80 4.57
C PRO A 398 -4.46 -31.49 5.21
N TYR A 399 -4.59 -31.47 6.55
CA TYR A 399 -5.16 -30.35 7.30
C TYR A 399 -4.44 -29.01 7.12
N TYR A 400 -3.18 -29.05 6.70
CA TYR A 400 -2.33 -27.91 6.42
C TYR A 400 -1.77 -28.06 5.02
N MET A 401 -1.63 -26.93 4.31
CA MET A 401 -1.18 -26.93 2.93
C MET A 401 0.22 -26.33 2.78
N ASN A 402 0.99 -26.90 1.87
CA ASN A 402 2.23 -26.32 1.32
C ASN A 402 2.08 -26.05 -0.19
N THR A 403 0.86 -25.72 -0.61
CA THR A 403 0.52 -25.43 -2.00
C THR A 403 0.04 -23.99 -2.13
N GLY A 404 0.11 -23.45 -3.33
CA GLY A 404 -0.42 -22.15 -3.67
C GLY A 404 -0.75 -22.03 -5.14
N ALA A 405 -1.29 -20.88 -5.51
CA ALA A 405 -1.65 -20.57 -6.88
C ALA A 405 -1.59 -19.06 -7.10
N ARG A 406 -1.46 -18.67 -8.37
CA ARG A 406 -1.54 -17.28 -8.82
C ARG A 406 -2.86 -17.06 -9.54
N TYR A 407 -3.52 -15.96 -9.26
CA TYR A 407 -4.74 -15.53 -9.92
C TYR A 407 -4.47 -14.26 -10.72
N SER A 408 -4.75 -14.32 -12.02
CA SER A 408 -4.71 -13.16 -12.91
C SER A 408 -6.10 -12.52 -12.96
N PRO A 409 -6.32 -11.32 -12.38
CA PRO A 409 -7.60 -10.63 -12.47
C PRO A 409 -7.93 -10.16 -13.91
N ALA A 410 -6.92 -9.88 -14.74
CA ALA A 410 -7.11 -9.44 -16.12
C ALA A 410 -7.63 -10.56 -17.02
N GLY A 411 -7.12 -11.79 -16.84
CA GLY A 411 -7.56 -12.97 -17.59
C GLY A 411 -8.64 -13.80 -16.90
N ASP A 412 -8.90 -13.55 -15.61
CA ASP A 412 -9.81 -14.35 -14.77
C ASP A 412 -9.49 -15.85 -14.78
N PHE A 413 -8.24 -16.20 -14.48
CA PHE A 413 -7.81 -17.59 -14.38
C PHE A 413 -6.75 -17.81 -13.31
N TRP A 414 -6.67 -19.05 -12.84
CA TRP A 414 -5.66 -19.52 -11.90
C TRP A 414 -4.55 -20.28 -12.61
N SER A 415 -3.32 -20.08 -12.14
CA SER A 415 -2.13 -20.85 -12.50
C SER A 415 -1.49 -21.45 -11.24
N PRO A 416 -0.98 -22.69 -11.31
CA PRO A 416 -0.30 -23.29 -10.16
C PRO A 416 0.98 -22.54 -9.82
N VAL A 417 1.38 -22.56 -8.54
CA VAL A 417 2.71 -22.16 -8.10
C VAL A 417 3.54 -23.41 -7.82
N SER A 418 4.79 -23.43 -8.27
CA SER A 418 5.73 -24.50 -7.97
C SER A 418 5.95 -24.69 -6.47
N ALA A 419 5.96 -25.95 -6.03
CA ALA A 419 6.33 -26.34 -4.68
C ALA A 419 7.84 -26.65 -4.54
N ASN A 420 8.64 -26.42 -5.59
CA ASN A 420 10.07 -26.70 -5.57
C ASN A 420 10.80 -25.78 -4.57
N GLY A 421 11.44 -26.39 -3.56
CA GLY A 421 12.11 -25.68 -2.48
C GLY A 421 11.17 -25.02 -1.47
N ALA A 422 9.86 -25.26 -1.60
CA ALA A 422 8.87 -24.52 -0.83
C ALA A 422 8.87 -24.90 0.65
N PRO A 423 8.50 -23.96 1.55
CA PRO A 423 8.37 -24.27 2.96
C PRO A 423 7.32 -25.36 3.22
N GLY A 424 7.53 -26.16 4.27
CA GLY A 424 6.57 -27.19 4.69
C GLY A 424 5.17 -26.64 5.04
N PRO A 425 4.15 -27.52 5.16
CA PRO A 425 2.74 -27.12 5.30
C PRO A 425 2.48 -26.22 6.52
N ARG A 426 1.62 -25.21 6.35
CA ARG A 426 1.38 -24.19 7.38
C ARG A 426 0.12 -23.35 7.15
N SER A 427 -0.46 -22.84 8.24
CA SER A 427 -1.48 -21.78 8.26
C SER A 427 -1.03 -20.62 9.16
N ASP A 428 -1.77 -19.52 9.16
CA ASP A 428 -1.61 -18.39 10.11
C ASP A 428 -0.20 -17.78 10.15
N HIS A 429 0.50 -17.89 9.02
CA HIS A 429 1.80 -17.29 8.73
C HIS A 429 1.62 -15.91 8.12
N THR A 430 2.70 -15.13 8.06
CA THR A 430 2.70 -13.86 7.33
C THR A 430 3.32 -14.05 5.96
N ALA A 431 2.83 -13.29 4.98
CA ALA A 431 3.47 -13.13 3.69
C ALA A 431 3.53 -11.65 3.30
N ILE A 432 4.62 -11.26 2.64
CA ILE A 432 4.88 -9.90 2.22
C ILE A 432 5.42 -9.91 0.80
N TRP A 433 4.95 -8.96 -0.01
CA TRP A 433 5.55 -8.67 -1.31
C TRP A 433 6.66 -7.62 -1.16
N THR A 434 7.89 -7.96 -1.57
CA THR A 434 9.02 -7.02 -1.51
C THR A 434 9.02 -6.02 -2.66
N GLY A 435 8.24 -6.26 -3.70
CA GLY A 435 8.37 -5.63 -5.01
C GLY A 435 8.96 -6.57 -6.08
N ALA A 436 9.64 -7.64 -5.67
CA ALA A 436 10.27 -8.60 -6.59
C ALA A 436 9.97 -10.06 -6.23
N GLU A 437 9.84 -10.38 -4.95
CA GLU A 437 9.58 -11.72 -4.45
C GLU A 437 8.58 -11.69 -3.28
N MET A 438 7.96 -12.83 -3.02
CA MET A 438 7.14 -13.02 -1.83
C MET A 438 7.98 -13.64 -0.72
N ILE A 439 8.04 -13.00 0.44
CA ILE A 439 8.62 -13.57 1.65
C ILE A 439 7.48 -14.12 2.50
N LEU A 440 7.59 -15.38 2.89
CA LEU A 440 6.68 -16.06 3.80
C LEU A 440 7.43 -16.50 5.04
N TRP A 441 6.88 -16.27 6.24
CA TRP A 441 7.54 -16.72 7.47
C TRP A 441 6.57 -17.06 8.61
N GLY A 442 7.00 -18.00 9.44
CA GLY A 442 6.27 -18.46 10.61
C GLY A 442 5.06 -19.34 10.27
N GLY A 443 4.02 -19.23 11.09
CA GLY A 443 2.80 -20.04 11.02
C GLY A 443 2.80 -21.20 11.99
N SER A 444 1.75 -22.01 11.91
CA SER A 444 1.55 -23.19 12.74
C SER A 444 1.51 -24.44 11.86
N TYR A 445 1.90 -25.56 12.46
CA TYR A 445 1.71 -26.90 11.96
C TYR A 445 1.33 -27.84 13.12
N LEU A 446 1.05 -29.12 12.83
CA LEU A 446 0.75 -30.13 13.85
C LEU A 446 1.81 -30.26 14.94
N SER A 447 3.08 -29.97 14.62
CA SER A 447 4.20 -29.99 15.58
C SER A 447 4.33 -28.72 16.42
N GLY A 448 3.47 -27.72 16.20
CA GLY A 448 3.49 -26.43 16.88
C GLY A 448 3.88 -25.27 15.98
N SER A 449 4.33 -24.17 16.60
CA SER A 449 4.71 -22.94 15.92
C SER A 449 6.00 -23.09 15.11
N LEU A 450 6.04 -22.50 13.92
CA LEU A 450 7.18 -22.57 13.00
C LEU A 450 8.02 -21.30 13.08
N ASN A 451 9.35 -21.44 13.03
CA ASN A 451 10.32 -20.35 12.83
C ASN A 451 11.01 -20.40 11.45
N THR A 452 10.45 -21.21 10.55
CA THR A 452 10.93 -21.38 9.18
C THR A 452 10.11 -20.55 8.22
N GLY A 453 10.61 -20.33 7.02
CA GLY A 453 9.95 -19.56 5.97
C GLY A 453 10.52 -19.86 4.59
N GLY A 454 10.04 -19.13 3.59
CA GLY A 454 10.49 -19.25 2.22
C GLY A 454 10.37 -17.92 1.47
N ARG A 455 11.24 -17.75 0.48
CA ARG A 455 11.29 -16.65 -0.48
C ARG A 455 10.91 -17.19 -1.84
N TYR A 456 9.81 -16.70 -2.40
CA TYR A 456 9.29 -17.14 -3.68
C TYR A 456 9.59 -16.11 -4.77
N ASP A 457 10.41 -16.53 -5.73
CA ASP A 457 10.73 -15.77 -6.93
C ASP A 457 9.68 -16.04 -8.01
N THR A 458 9.04 -14.99 -8.47
CA THR A 458 7.96 -15.09 -9.46
C THR A 458 8.47 -15.34 -10.89
N ALA A 459 9.71 -14.94 -11.20
CA ALA A 459 10.31 -15.08 -12.52
C ALA A 459 10.83 -16.50 -12.75
N SER A 460 11.42 -17.12 -11.72
CA SER A 460 11.91 -18.50 -11.81
C SER A 460 10.92 -19.56 -11.32
N ASP A 461 9.77 -19.15 -10.75
CA ASP A 461 8.77 -20.03 -10.14
C ASP A 461 9.42 -21.04 -9.17
N SER A 462 10.19 -20.52 -8.22
CA SER A 462 10.96 -21.36 -7.29
C SER A 462 11.12 -20.70 -5.94
N TRP A 463 11.27 -21.54 -4.91
CA TRP A 463 11.47 -21.09 -3.54
C TRP A 463 12.91 -21.24 -3.08
N LYS A 464 13.34 -20.32 -2.22
CA LYS A 464 14.56 -20.41 -1.42
C LYS A 464 14.20 -20.33 0.06
N PRO A 465 14.83 -21.10 0.95
CA PRO A 465 14.54 -21.03 2.37
C PRO A 465 15.02 -19.71 2.99
N THR A 466 14.25 -19.15 3.91
CA THR A 466 14.75 -18.11 4.82
C THR A 466 15.73 -18.75 5.82
N THR A 467 16.82 -18.09 6.17
CA THR A 467 17.71 -18.59 7.22
C THR A 467 16.97 -18.71 8.55
N THR A 468 17.32 -19.73 9.34
CA THR A 468 16.89 -19.88 10.74
C THR A 468 17.94 -19.38 11.72
N SER A 469 19.13 -19.01 11.23
CA SER A 469 20.18 -18.41 12.05
C SER A 469 19.73 -17.05 12.54
N SER A 470 19.75 -16.85 13.87
CA SER A 470 19.23 -15.65 14.55
C SER A 470 17.75 -15.35 14.30
N ALA A 471 16.99 -16.28 13.71
CA ALA A 471 15.56 -16.10 13.50
C ALA A 471 14.82 -16.08 14.84
N PRO A 472 13.76 -15.27 14.99
CA PRO A 472 12.93 -15.30 16.19
C PRO A 472 12.31 -16.69 16.42
N ALA A 473 11.94 -16.97 17.66
CA ALA A 473 11.22 -18.20 18.01
C ALA A 473 9.94 -18.37 17.17
N GLY A 474 9.52 -19.62 16.96
CA GLY A 474 8.41 -19.93 16.08
C GLY A 474 7.09 -19.33 16.56
N ARG A 475 6.28 -18.81 15.63
CA ARG A 475 5.04 -18.07 15.95
C ARG A 475 4.01 -18.09 14.83
N TYR A 476 2.75 -17.91 15.20
CA TYR A 476 1.58 -17.80 14.32
C TYR A 476 0.64 -16.70 14.85
N PHE A 477 -0.28 -16.16 14.04
CA PHE A 477 -1.05 -14.94 14.39
C PHE A 477 -0.18 -13.73 14.79
N HIS A 478 1.08 -13.75 14.38
CA HIS A 478 1.99 -12.62 14.43
C HIS A 478 1.70 -11.71 13.25
N THR A 479 2.17 -10.47 13.34
CA THR A 479 2.08 -9.53 12.23
C THR A 479 3.45 -9.32 11.62
N ALA A 480 3.47 -8.92 10.36
CA ALA A 480 4.69 -8.54 9.68
C ALA A 480 4.44 -7.29 8.83
N VAL A 481 5.44 -6.42 8.74
CA VAL A 481 5.42 -5.26 7.87
C VAL A 481 6.68 -5.18 7.02
N TRP A 482 6.56 -4.60 5.82
CA TRP A 482 7.69 -4.38 4.92
C TRP A 482 8.17 -2.95 5.02
N THR A 483 9.44 -2.76 5.36
CA THR A 483 10.01 -1.42 5.44
C THR A 483 10.28 -0.82 4.06
N GLY A 484 10.43 -1.66 3.04
CA GLY A 484 11.07 -1.31 1.77
C GLY A 484 12.35 -2.13 1.54
N SER A 485 13.04 -2.51 2.61
CA SER A 485 14.29 -3.28 2.59
C SER A 485 14.32 -4.49 3.53
N GLU A 486 13.50 -4.48 4.59
CA GLU A 486 13.43 -5.57 5.55
C GLU A 486 11.98 -5.86 5.96
N MET A 487 11.73 -7.10 6.33
CA MET A 487 10.48 -7.53 6.96
C MET A 487 10.65 -7.46 8.48
N ILE A 488 9.80 -6.72 9.16
CA ILE A 488 9.75 -6.69 10.63
C ILE A 488 8.59 -7.57 11.08
N VAL A 489 8.84 -8.54 11.96
CA VAL A 489 7.82 -9.45 12.53
C VAL A 489 7.61 -9.17 14.01
N PHE A 490 6.37 -9.16 14.48
CA PHE A 490 6.03 -8.90 15.89
C PHE A 490 4.90 -9.80 16.43
N GLY A 491 4.99 -10.16 17.72
CA GLY A 491 3.92 -10.84 18.48
C GLY A 491 4.21 -12.27 18.93
N VAL A 492 3.38 -12.80 19.83
CA VAL A 492 3.45 -14.13 20.50
C VAL A 492 4.64 -14.35 21.45
N SER A 493 5.88 -14.07 21.05
CA SER A 493 7.04 -14.23 21.94
C SER A 493 7.32 -12.98 22.76
N THR A 494 8.01 -13.14 23.89
CA THR A 494 8.72 -12.02 24.52
C THR A 494 9.80 -11.50 23.55
N GLY A 495 10.07 -10.19 23.59
CA GLY A 495 11.06 -9.53 22.74
C GLY A 495 10.45 -8.59 21.68
N GLY A 496 11.25 -7.66 21.17
CA GLY A 496 10.84 -6.62 20.21
C GLY A 496 10.45 -7.12 18.81
N GLY A 497 10.39 -8.43 18.60
CA GLY A 497 10.23 -9.04 17.30
C GLY A 497 11.57 -9.39 16.63
N GLY A 498 11.54 -9.50 15.31
CA GLY A 498 12.74 -9.71 14.50
C GLY A 498 12.67 -8.98 13.18
N ARG A 499 13.85 -8.63 12.64
CA ARG A 499 14.00 -7.95 11.36
C ARG A 499 14.70 -8.89 10.41
N TYR A 500 14.07 -9.16 9.28
CA TYR A 500 14.58 -10.02 8.23
C TYR A 500 14.96 -9.22 7.00
N CYS A 501 16.24 -9.28 6.66
CA CYS A 501 16.77 -8.64 5.49
C CYS A 501 16.62 -9.53 4.25
N ALA A 502 15.99 -8.97 3.22
CA ALA A 502 16.00 -9.52 1.88
C ALA A 502 16.55 -8.43 0.97
N SER A 503 17.80 -8.57 0.55
CA SER A 503 18.40 -7.63 -0.39
C SER A 503 17.57 -7.72 -1.67
N GLN A 504 17.03 -6.58 -2.09
CA GLN A 504 16.50 -6.47 -3.43
C GLN A 504 17.72 -6.56 -4.35
N SER A 505 17.97 -7.74 -4.92
CA SER A 505 18.77 -7.79 -6.14
C SER A 505 17.92 -7.09 -7.19
N THR A 506 18.04 -5.77 -7.28
CA THR A 506 17.60 -5.06 -8.48
C THR A 506 18.36 -5.74 -9.61
N PRO A 507 17.68 -6.35 -10.59
CA PRO A 507 18.38 -6.96 -11.70
C PRO A 507 19.26 -5.86 -12.31
N GLN A 508 20.57 -6.09 -12.34
CA GLN A 508 21.51 -5.22 -13.06
C GLN A 508 21.12 -5.33 -14.53
N CYS A 509 20.27 -4.43 -14.99
CA CYS A 509 19.81 -4.42 -16.35
C CYS A 509 20.97 -4.03 -17.27
N SER A 510 21.54 -5.04 -17.91
CA SER A 510 22.47 -4.89 -19.02
C SER A 510 21.72 -5.14 -20.33
N TYR A 511 22.14 -4.48 -21.39
CA TYR A 511 21.57 -4.69 -22.71
C TYR A 511 22.67 -4.78 -23.76
N SER A 512 22.38 -5.46 -24.87
CA SER A 512 23.21 -5.41 -26.07
C SER A 512 22.33 -5.18 -27.29
N VAL A 513 22.84 -4.40 -28.24
CA VAL A 513 22.15 -4.00 -29.48
C VAL A 513 23.04 -4.40 -30.65
N THR A 514 22.53 -5.25 -31.55
CA THR A 514 23.31 -5.72 -32.72
C THR A 514 22.45 -5.74 -33.99
N PRO A 515 22.89 -5.10 -35.09
CA PRO A 515 24.10 -4.27 -35.23
C PRO A 515 23.95 -2.90 -34.53
N SER A 516 25.06 -2.33 -34.04
CA SER A 516 25.06 -1.02 -33.37
C SER A 516 25.01 0.17 -34.33
N THR A 517 25.20 -0.07 -35.63
CA THR A 517 25.13 0.95 -36.70
C THR A 517 24.55 0.33 -37.97
N ALA A 518 23.87 1.16 -38.78
CA ALA A 518 23.38 0.81 -40.11
C ALA A 518 23.41 2.05 -41.00
N SER A 519 23.65 1.87 -42.30
CA SER A 519 23.71 2.94 -43.29
C SER A 519 22.63 2.75 -44.35
N PHE A 520 21.94 3.83 -44.69
CA PHE A 520 20.87 3.85 -45.70
C PHE A 520 21.18 4.87 -46.80
N SER A 521 20.66 4.64 -48.00
CA SER A 521 20.75 5.61 -49.09
C SER A 521 19.82 6.79 -48.86
N SER A 522 19.98 7.89 -49.62
CA SER A 522 19.13 9.09 -49.54
C SER A 522 17.64 8.83 -49.82
N ASN A 523 17.29 7.69 -50.43
CA ASN A 523 15.91 7.30 -50.70
C ASN A 523 15.23 6.61 -49.50
N GLY A 524 15.94 6.46 -48.37
CA GLY A 524 15.48 5.73 -47.19
C GLY A 524 15.62 4.21 -47.33
N GLY A 525 15.17 3.48 -46.30
CA GLY A 525 15.17 2.02 -46.25
C GLY A 525 14.67 1.49 -44.89
N THR A 526 14.49 0.17 -44.79
CA THR A 526 14.09 -0.52 -43.55
C THR A 526 15.25 -1.37 -43.04
N GLY A 527 15.46 -1.40 -41.73
CA GLY A 527 16.47 -2.24 -41.08
C GLY A 527 15.94 -2.81 -39.76
N SER A 528 16.58 -3.86 -39.28
CA SER A 528 16.24 -4.52 -38.02
C SER A 528 17.45 -4.55 -37.08
N VAL A 529 17.19 -4.41 -35.79
CA VAL A 529 18.21 -4.51 -34.74
C VAL A 529 17.72 -5.47 -33.66
N SER A 530 18.61 -6.34 -33.19
CA SER A 530 18.31 -7.26 -32.09
C SER A 530 18.72 -6.64 -30.76
N VAL A 531 17.81 -6.66 -29.78
CA VAL A 531 18.06 -6.23 -28.40
C VAL A 531 18.00 -7.45 -27.48
N SER A 532 19.04 -7.66 -26.68
CA SER A 532 19.08 -8.72 -25.67
C SER A 532 19.25 -8.13 -24.27
N ALA A 533 18.37 -8.51 -23.33
CA ALA A 533 18.38 -8.10 -21.92
C ALA A 533 18.01 -9.27 -20.99
N PRO A 534 18.50 -9.31 -19.72
CA PRO A 534 18.09 -10.30 -18.72
C PRO A 534 16.59 -10.27 -18.39
N GLY A 535 16.03 -11.41 -17.96
CA GLY A 535 14.62 -11.52 -17.55
C GLY A 535 14.30 -10.58 -16.38
N GLY A 536 13.17 -9.87 -16.47
CA GLY A 536 12.77 -8.83 -15.50
C GLY A 536 13.27 -7.42 -15.84
N CYS A 537 14.12 -7.26 -16.86
CA CYS A 537 14.54 -5.96 -17.38
C CYS A 537 13.71 -5.58 -18.61
N GLY A 538 12.70 -4.72 -18.43
CA GLY A 538 11.97 -4.12 -19.54
C GLY A 538 12.86 -3.17 -20.35
N TRP A 539 12.68 -3.15 -21.67
CA TRP A 539 13.37 -2.22 -22.57
C TRP A 539 12.37 -1.63 -23.57
N THR A 540 12.66 -0.42 -24.04
CA THR A 540 11.90 0.27 -25.09
C THR A 540 12.88 0.93 -26.05
N ALA A 541 12.47 1.11 -27.32
CA ALA A 541 13.28 1.75 -28.34
C ALA A 541 12.57 3.03 -28.81
N ALA A 542 13.27 4.17 -28.75
CA ALA A 542 12.76 5.46 -29.18
C ALA A 542 13.77 6.17 -30.08
N THR A 543 13.30 7.05 -30.95
CA THR A 543 14.13 7.87 -31.86
C THR A 543 13.94 9.35 -31.56
N SER A 544 15.03 10.11 -31.55
CA SER A 544 14.99 11.58 -31.50
C SER A 544 14.85 12.21 -32.90
N ALA A 545 14.97 11.41 -33.97
CA ALA A 545 14.81 11.86 -35.34
C ALA A 545 13.36 11.67 -35.81
N ASN A 546 12.74 12.75 -36.29
CA ASN A 546 11.34 12.78 -36.75
C ASN A 546 11.09 12.04 -38.09
N TRP A 547 12.15 11.66 -38.80
CA TRP A 547 12.07 10.93 -40.08
C TRP A 547 12.36 9.43 -39.95
N VAL A 548 12.63 8.95 -38.73
CA VAL A 548 12.80 7.52 -38.42
C VAL A 548 11.53 7.02 -37.74
N THR A 549 11.06 5.83 -38.13
CA THR A 549 9.95 5.14 -37.46
C THR A 549 10.46 3.82 -36.92
N ILE A 550 10.25 3.56 -35.62
CA ILE A 550 10.63 2.30 -34.98
C ILE A 550 9.37 1.45 -34.81
N SER A 551 9.41 0.23 -35.33
CA SER A 551 8.41 -0.81 -35.07
C SER A 551 9.09 -1.92 -34.26
N SER A 552 8.71 -2.08 -33.00
CA SER A 552 9.23 -3.09 -32.06
C SER A 552 8.27 -4.26 -31.89
#